data_AF-A0AAJ3DKT2-F1
#
_entry.id   AF-A0AAJ3DKT2-F1
#
_cell.length_a   1.000
_cell.length_b   1.000
_cell.length_c   1.000
_cell.angle_alpha   90.00
_cell.angle_beta   90.00
_cell.angle_gamma   90.00
#
_symmetry.space_group_name_H-M   'P 1'
#
loop_
_entity.id
_entity.type
_entity.pdbx_description
1 polymer ?
#
loop_
_entity_poly.entity_id
_entity_poly.type
_entity_poly.pdbx_seq_one_letter_code
_entity_poly.pdbx_strand_id
1 'polypeptide(L)'
;MPELIVRDMTRNEFEVWRDRTIRSYADEQVAAGNWSADEALELATRAHDVLLPDGFATAGMLFLRAVLPDGAHVGVSWLGLTHPRGAPDCAFIYDIEIDEAHRGAGYGRALLAAVEDAVRSRGVGRLELNVFRDNARAIRLYETSGYRVVTQQMRKSLA
;
A
#
# COMPACT_ATOMS: atom_id res chain seq x y z
N MET A 1 10.69 4.78 -18.71
CA MET A 1 10.40 4.05 -17.44
C MET A 1 10.97 2.65 -17.58
N PRO A 2 11.42 2.00 -16.48
CA PRO A 2 11.87 0.62 -16.58
C PRO A 2 10.71 -0.28 -17.04
N GLU A 3 11.05 -1.39 -17.70
CA GLU A 3 10.06 -2.39 -18.08
C GLU A 3 9.54 -3.08 -16.81
N LEU A 4 8.24 -3.00 -16.57
CA LEU A 4 7.57 -3.52 -15.39
C LEU A 4 6.17 -3.99 -15.79
N ILE A 5 5.86 -5.26 -15.54
CA ILE A 5 4.54 -5.82 -15.78
C ILE A 5 3.77 -5.75 -14.46
N VAL A 6 2.64 -5.06 -14.47
CA VAL A 6 1.75 -4.96 -13.31
C VAL A 6 0.46 -5.69 -13.63
N ARG A 7 0.07 -6.61 -12.75
CA ARG A 7 -1.12 -7.45 -12.90
C ARG A 7 -1.78 -7.69 -11.55
N ASP A 8 -3.02 -8.17 -11.56
CA ASP A 8 -3.67 -8.64 -10.35
C ASP A 8 -2.90 -9.84 -9.74
N MET A 9 -2.87 -9.89 -8.41
CA MET A 9 -2.45 -11.06 -7.67
C MET A 9 -3.44 -12.20 -7.91
N THR A 10 -2.92 -13.41 -8.02
CA THR A 10 -3.73 -14.61 -7.84
C THR A 10 -4.10 -14.78 -6.37
N ARG A 11 -5.12 -15.58 -6.07
CA ARG A 11 -5.50 -15.90 -4.68
C ARG A 11 -4.32 -16.42 -3.86
N ASN A 12 -3.52 -17.33 -4.42
CA ASN A 12 -2.37 -17.89 -3.71
C ASN A 12 -1.30 -16.84 -3.40
N GLU A 13 -1.05 -15.93 -4.34
CA GLU A 13 -0.12 -14.81 -4.11
C GLU A 13 -0.64 -13.84 -3.06
N PHE A 14 -1.95 -13.59 -3.04
CA PHE A 14 -2.60 -12.79 -2.00
C PHE A 14 -2.42 -13.41 -0.61
N GLU A 15 -2.66 -14.71 -0.42
CA GLU A 15 -2.52 -15.33 0.90
C GLU A 15 -1.07 -15.23 1.41
N VAL A 16 -0.08 -15.46 0.54
CA VAL A 16 1.34 -15.31 0.89
C VAL A 16 1.68 -13.86 1.23
N TRP A 17 1.18 -12.90 0.44
CA TRP A 17 1.38 -11.48 0.70
C TRP A 17 0.73 -11.06 2.02
N ARG A 18 -0.52 -11.47 2.28
CA ARG A 18 -1.28 -11.16 3.50
C ARG A 18 -0.52 -11.60 4.75
N ASP A 19 -0.07 -12.85 4.77
CA ASP A 19 0.69 -13.39 5.89
C ASP A 19 1.99 -12.62 6.16
N ARG A 20 2.69 -12.21 5.10
CA ARG A 20 3.91 -11.39 5.21
C ARG A 20 3.60 -9.99 5.73
N THR A 21 2.58 -9.34 5.17
CA THR A 21 2.18 -7.97 5.52
C THR A 21 1.68 -7.87 6.95
N ILE A 22 0.87 -8.83 7.42
CA ILE A 22 0.41 -8.89 8.81
C ILE A 22 1.60 -8.99 9.77
N ARG A 23 2.57 -9.85 9.49
CA ARG A 23 3.77 -10.00 10.32
C ARG A 23 4.63 -8.74 10.33
N SER A 24 4.94 -8.19 9.16
CA SER A 24 5.73 -6.95 9.05
C SER A 24 5.08 -5.79 9.80
N TYR A 25 3.75 -5.65 9.67
CA TYR A 25 3.02 -4.61 10.37
C TYR A 25 3.02 -4.81 11.89
N ALA A 26 2.90 -6.05 12.37
CA ALA A 26 3.04 -6.34 13.80
C ALA A 26 4.44 -5.94 14.31
N ASP A 27 5.50 -6.34 13.60
CA ASP A 27 6.89 -6.04 13.96
C ASP A 27 7.16 -4.53 13.99
N GLU A 28 6.66 -3.79 13.00
CA GLU A 28 6.76 -2.33 12.95
C GLU A 28 6.06 -1.65 14.13
N GLN A 29 4.88 -2.13 14.54
CA GLN A 29 4.13 -1.58 15.66
C GLN A 29 4.79 -1.85 17.01
N VAL A 30 5.45 -3.01 17.16
CA VAL A 30 6.29 -3.32 18.33
C VAL A 30 7.52 -2.43 18.36
N ALA A 31 8.22 -2.29 17.23
CA ALA A 31 9.41 -1.45 17.12
C ALA A 31 9.10 0.04 17.38
N ALA A 32 7.91 0.50 16.99
CA ALA A 32 7.41 1.84 17.28
C ALA A 32 6.94 2.02 18.74
N GLY A 33 6.89 0.95 19.55
CA GLY A 33 6.43 0.97 20.94
C GLY A 33 4.92 1.16 21.09
N ASN A 34 4.14 0.92 20.03
CA ASN A 34 2.69 1.08 20.05
C ASN A 34 2.00 -0.14 20.65
N TRP A 35 2.52 -1.35 20.43
CA TRP A 35 1.95 -2.63 20.89
C TRP A 35 2.99 -3.48 21.63
N SER A 36 2.51 -4.37 22.51
CA SER A 36 3.34 -5.43 23.10
C SER A 36 3.60 -6.54 22.08
N ALA A 37 4.72 -7.24 22.19
CA ALA A 37 5.07 -8.33 21.28
C ALA A 37 4.04 -9.47 21.31
N ASP A 38 3.46 -9.74 22.48
CA ASP A 38 2.50 -10.84 22.69
C ASP A 38 1.15 -10.57 22.00
N GLU A 39 0.75 -9.31 21.85
CA GLU A 39 -0.54 -8.91 21.27
C GLU A 39 -0.44 -8.49 19.79
N ALA A 40 0.76 -8.16 19.32
CA ALA A 40 0.95 -7.46 18.05
C ALA A 40 0.40 -8.23 16.84
N LEU A 41 0.59 -9.55 16.80
CA LEU A 41 0.11 -10.37 15.69
C LEU A 41 -1.42 -10.42 15.62
N GLU A 42 -2.09 -10.53 16.77
CA GLU A 42 -3.55 -10.53 16.85
C GLU A 42 -4.13 -9.16 16.44
N LEU A 43 -3.51 -8.08 16.92
CA LEU A 43 -3.90 -6.72 16.58
C LEU A 43 -3.69 -6.42 15.08
N ALA A 44 -2.55 -6.84 14.52
CA ALA A 44 -2.26 -6.70 13.08
C ALA A 44 -3.26 -7.48 12.23
N THR A 45 -3.56 -8.72 12.61
CA THR A 45 -4.55 -9.57 11.93
C THR A 45 -5.92 -8.90 11.94
N ARG A 46 -6.37 -8.43 13.11
CA ARG A 46 -7.66 -7.73 13.25
C ARG A 46 -7.72 -6.46 12.42
N ALA A 47 -6.65 -5.65 12.40
CA ALA A 47 -6.58 -4.44 11.60
C ALA A 47 -6.71 -4.74 10.10
N HIS A 48 -6.07 -5.82 9.64
CA HIS A 48 -6.16 -6.27 8.26
C HIS A 48 -7.58 -6.79 7.93
N ASP A 49 -8.18 -7.60 8.80
CA ASP A 49 -9.51 -8.19 8.58
C ASP A 49 -10.63 -7.15 8.62
N VAL A 50 -10.48 -6.06 9.38
CA VAL A 50 -11.41 -4.91 9.34
C VAL A 50 -11.44 -4.28 7.96
N LEU A 51 -10.28 -4.17 7.29
CA LEU A 51 -10.19 -3.62 5.94
C LEU A 51 -10.58 -4.65 4.87
N LEU A 52 -10.40 -5.94 5.15
CA LEU A 52 -10.60 -7.05 4.21
C LEU A 52 -11.52 -8.13 4.80
N PRO A 53 -12.80 -7.82 5.07
CA PRO A 53 -13.72 -8.73 5.74
C PRO A 53 -13.95 -10.04 4.96
N ASP A 54 -13.81 -10.02 3.64
CA ASP A 54 -13.94 -11.20 2.77
C ASP A 54 -12.57 -11.62 2.17
N GLY A 55 -11.46 -11.15 2.76
CA GLY A 55 -10.10 -11.41 2.28
C GLY A 55 -9.92 -11.00 0.81
N PHE A 56 -9.39 -11.91 -0.01
CA PHE A 56 -9.21 -11.71 -1.46
C PHE A 56 -10.50 -11.35 -2.21
N ALA A 57 -11.66 -11.73 -1.68
CA ALA A 57 -12.96 -11.46 -2.29
C ALA A 57 -13.58 -10.12 -1.86
N THR A 58 -12.91 -9.34 -1.00
CA THR A 58 -13.42 -8.05 -0.53
C THR A 58 -13.69 -7.12 -1.70
N ALA A 59 -14.96 -6.73 -1.87
CA ALA A 59 -15.40 -5.95 -3.01
C ALA A 59 -14.69 -4.58 -3.07
N GLY A 60 -14.35 -4.15 -4.29
CA GLY A 60 -13.72 -2.85 -4.52
C GLY A 60 -12.25 -2.78 -4.09
N MET A 61 -11.62 -3.90 -3.75
CA MET A 61 -10.19 -3.97 -3.47
C MET A 61 -9.43 -4.49 -4.69
N LEU A 62 -8.25 -3.93 -4.92
CA LEU A 62 -7.30 -4.40 -5.92
C LEU A 62 -5.98 -4.75 -5.24
N PHE A 63 -5.44 -5.90 -5.62
CA PHE A 63 -4.15 -6.39 -5.15
C PHE A 63 -3.28 -6.58 -6.38
N LEU A 64 -2.29 -5.71 -6.54
CA LEU A 64 -1.43 -5.66 -7.71
C LEU A 64 -0.05 -6.22 -7.37
N ARG A 65 0.48 -7.03 -8.28
CA ARG A 65 1.85 -7.53 -8.26
C ARG A 65 2.62 -6.92 -9.42
N ALA A 66 3.81 -6.42 -9.11
CA ALA A 66 4.78 -5.95 -10.07
C ALA A 66 5.86 -7.03 -10.29
N VAL A 67 6.12 -7.35 -11.55
CA VAL A 67 7.11 -8.34 -11.97
C VAL A 67 7.92 -7.85 -13.17
N LEU A 68 9.15 -8.32 -13.28
CA LEU A 68 9.98 -8.15 -14.49
C LEU A 68 9.50 -9.10 -15.61
N PRO A 69 9.94 -8.89 -16.87
CA PRO A 69 9.59 -9.77 -17.99
C PRO A 69 10.01 -11.24 -17.80
N ASP A 70 11.04 -11.50 -17.01
CA ASP A 70 11.51 -12.85 -16.64
C ASP A 70 10.69 -13.48 -15.49
N GLY A 71 9.70 -12.76 -14.97
CA GLY A 71 8.83 -13.19 -13.87
C GLY A 71 9.34 -12.86 -12.47
N ALA A 72 10.52 -12.26 -12.33
CA ALA A 72 11.05 -11.88 -11.02
C ALA A 72 10.13 -10.87 -10.31
N HIS A 73 9.86 -11.09 -9.03
CA HIS A 73 9.04 -10.19 -8.24
C HIS A 73 9.77 -8.88 -7.93
N VAL A 74 9.08 -7.75 -8.09
CA VAL A 74 9.63 -6.42 -7.86
C VAL A 74 8.92 -5.68 -6.73
N GLY A 75 7.62 -5.89 -6.56
CA GLY A 75 6.83 -5.16 -5.59
C GLY A 75 5.34 -5.45 -5.66
N VAL A 76 4.60 -4.79 -4.79
CA VAL A 76 3.16 -4.99 -4.58
C VAL A 76 2.45 -3.66 -4.37
N SER A 77 1.15 -3.62 -4.65
CA SER A 77 0.29 -2.55 -4.16
C SER A 77 -1.09 -3.10 -3.79
N TRP A 78 -1.65 -2.55 -2.71
CA TRP A 78 -3.03 -2.78 -2.30
C TRP A 78 -3.77 -1.45 -2.26
N LEU A 79 -4.88 -1.37 -2.99
CA LEU A 79 -5.74 -0.20 -3.03
C LEU A 79 -7.22 -0.55 -2.96
N GLY A 80 -8.00 0.37 -2.40
CA GLY A 80 -9.46 0.37 -2.45
C GLY A 80 -9.98 1.40 -3.44
N LEU A 81 -11.02 1.04 -4.19
CA LEU A 81 -11.72 1.96 -5.12
C LEU A 81 -12.64 2.95 -4.40
N THR A 82 -12.84 2.76 -3.10
CA THR A 82 -13.56 3.68 -2.23
C THR A 82 -12.65 4.13 -1.10
N HIS A 83 -12.75 5.41 -0.75
CA HIS A 83 -11.93 5.99 0.31
C HIS A 83 -12.42 5.50 1.69
N PRO A 84 -11.52 5.06 2.60
CA PRO A 84 -11.91 4.51 3.90
C PRO A 84 -12.66 5.49 4.81
N ARG A 85 -12.45 6.80 4.61
CA ARG A 85 -13.18 7.87 5.31
C ARG A 85 -14.35 8.47 4.51
N GLY A 86 -14.78 7.80 3.43
CA GLY A 86 -15.94 8.22 2.65
C GLY A 86 -15.75 9.48 1.79
N ALA A 87 -14.50 9.84 1.44
CA ALA A 87 -14.28 10.89 0.45
C ALA A 87 -14.90 10.42 -0.89
N PRO A 88 -15.83 11.19 -1.47
CA PRO A 88 -16.50 10.78 -2.71
C PRO A 88 -15.47 10.68 -3.83
N ASP A 89 -15.71 9.84 -4.84
CA ASP A 89 -14.90 9.77 -6.07
C ASP A 89 -13.38 9.75 -5.80
N CYS A 90 -12.97 8.93 -4.83
CA CYS A 90 -11.58 8.86 -4.39
C CYS A 90 -11.24 7.43 -4.00
N ALA A 91 -10.23 6.87 -4.67
CA ALA A 91 -9.60 5.61 -4.32
C ALA A 91 -8.50 5.88 -3.29
N PHE A 92 -8.09 4.83 -2.58
CA PHE A 92 -7.10 4.93 -1.52
C PHE A 92 -6.04 3.83 -1.67
N ILE A 93 -4.76 4.20 -1.66
CA ILE A 93 -3.65 3.26 -1.58
C ILE A 93 -3.44 2.93 -0.10
N TYR A 94 -3.68 1.68 0.28
CA TYR A 94 -3.35 1.16 1.60
C TYR A 94 -1.88 0.79 1.70
N ASP A 95 -1.33 0.22 0.64
CA ASP A 95 0.06 -0.21 0.58
C ASP A 95 0.64 -0.11 -0.84
N ILE A 96 1.91 0.26 -0.92
CA ILE A 96 2.71 0.24 -2.14
C ILE A 96 4.19 0.07 -1.76
N GLU A 97 4.75 -1.05 -2.20
CA GLU A 97 6.10 -1.45 -1.81
C GLU A 97 6.90 -1.93 -3.03
N ILE A 98 8.19 -1.59 -3.03
CA ILE A 98 9.20 -2.19 -3.90
C ILE A 98 10.17 -2.97 -3.03
N ASP A 99 10.37 -4.24 -3.38
CA ASP A 99 11.32 -5.14 -2.74
C ASP A 99 12.70 -4.49 -2.69
N GLU A 100 13.41 -4.67 -1.57
CA GLU A 100 14.64 -3.95 -1.29
C GLU A 100 15.71 -4.11 -2.39
N ALA A 101 15.84 -5.32 -2.94
CA ALA A 101 16.75 -5.64 -4.03
C ALA A 101 16.51 -4.83 -5.33
N HIS A 102 15.30 -4.28 -5.51
CA HIS A 102 14.90 -3.54 -6.72
C HIS A 102 14.75 -2.03 -6.49
N ARG A 103 15.08 -1.54 -5.29
CA ARG A 103 14.95 -0.12 -4.94
C ARG A 103 15.97 0.74 -5.73
N GLY A 104 15.60 1.99 -6.03
CA GLY A 104 16.49 2.95 -6.70
C GLY A 104 16.52 2.85 -8.24
N ALA A 105 15.91 1.83 -8.83
CA ALA A 105 15.86 1.62 -10.28
C ALA A 105 14.63 2.23 -10.98
N GLY A 106 13.83 3.05 -10.28
CA GLY A 106 12.64 3.71 -10.84
C GLY A 106 11.35 2.88 -10.81
N TYR A 107 11.37 1.63 -10.34
CA TYR A 107 10.18 0.77 -10.28
C TYR A 107 9.05 1.33 -9.40
N GLY A 108 9.34 2.08 -8.35
CA GLY A 108 8.30 2.72 -7.54
C GLY A 108 7.43 3.70 -8.34
N ARG A 109 8.03 4.45 -9.27
CA ARG A 109 7.29 5.34 -10.17
C ARG A 109 6.49 4.55 -11.20
N ALA A 110 7.08 3.49 -11.75
CA ALA A 110 6.38 2.65 -12.72
C ALA A 110 5.16 1.95 -12.10
N LEU A 111 5.30 1.42 -10.88
CA LEU A 111 4.19 0.82 -10.14
C LEU A 111 3.11 1.84 -9.80
N LEU A 112 3.50 3.02 -9.30
CA LEU A 112 2.54 4.10 -8.98
C LEU A 112 1.74 4.54 -10.22
N ALA A 113 2.38 4.70 -11.38
CA ALA A 113 1.69 5.01 -12.62
C ALA A 113 0.69 3.91 -13.04
N ALA A 114 1.06 2.64 -12.89
CA ALA A 114 0.16 1.53 -13.16
C ALA A 114 -1.04 1.49 -12.20
N VAL A 115 -0.84 1.84 -10.92
CA VAL A 115 -1.92 2.00 -9.94
C VAL A 115 -2.87 3.13 -10.37
N GLU A 116 -2.34 4.29 -10.76
CA GLU A 116 -3.14 5.42 -11.25
C GLU A 116 -3.97 5.05 -12.49
N ASP A 117 -3.40 4.30 -13.43
CA ASP A 117 -4.11 3.80 -14.61
C ASP A 117 -5.19 2.78 -14.24
N ALA A 118 -4.92 1.91 -13.26
CA ALA A 118 -5.89 0.94 -12.75
C ALA A 118 -7.08 1.63 -12.07
N VAL A 119 -6.84 2.72 -11.34
CA VAL A 119 -7.90 3.54 -10.71
C VAL A 119 -8.70 4.29 -11.78
N ARG A 120 -8.02 4.94 -12.72
CA ARG A 120 -8.66 5.73 -13.79
C ARG A 120 -9.53 4.87 -14.70
N SER A 121 -9.06 3.68 -15.07
CA SER A 121 -9.83 2.73 -15.91
C SER A 121 -11.11 2.22 -15.23
N ARG A 122 -11.22 2.36 -13.91
CA ARG A 122 -12.42 2.04 -13.13
C ARG A 122 -13.29 3.27 -12.84
N GLY A 123 -13.00 4.41 -13.47
CA GLY A 123 -13.83 5.60 -13.42
C GLY A 123 -13.68 6.46 -12.16
N VAL A 124 -12.65 6.22 -11.35
CA VAL A 124 -12.40 7.00 -10.13
C VAL A 124 -11.44 8.15 -10.43
N GLY A 125 -11.84 9.38 -10.08
CA GLY A 125 -11.16 10.61 -10.46
C GLY A 125 -10.03 11.06 -9.54
N ARG A 126 -9.94 10.52 -8.31
CA ARG A 126 -8.91 10.88 -7.33
C ARG A 126 -8.28 9.66 -6.68
N LEU A 127 -7.04 9.84 -6.23
CA LEU A 127 -6.27 8.83 -5.52
C LEU A 127 -5.59 9.48 -4.32
N GLU A 128 -5.83 8.92 -3.14
CA GLU A 128 -5.25 9.38 -1.88
C GLU A 128 -4.44 8.26 -1.22
N LEU A 129 -3.51 8.64 -0.35
CA LEU A 129 -2.69 7.73 0.43
C LEU A 129 -2.24 8.43 1.71
N ASN A 130 -1.80 7.65 2.69
CA ASN A 130 -1.04 8.17 3.83
C ASN A 130 0.45 7.86 3.63
N VAL A 131 1.30 8.80 4.05
CA VAL A 131 2.74 8.59 4.08
C VAL A 131 3.30 9.14 5.40
N PHE A 132 4.13 8.36 6.07
CA PHE A 132 4.80 8.81 7.29
C PHE A 132 5.82 9.90 6.97
N ARG A 133 5.93 10.88 7.88
CA ARG A 133 6.83 12.04 7.76
C ARG A 133 8.27 11.65 7.41
N ASP A 134 8.76 10.57 8.01
CA ASP A 134 10.17 10.20 7.92
C ASP A 134 10.49 9.36 6.67
N ASN A 135 9.48 9.05 5.84
CA ASN A 135 9.65 8.35 4.57
C ASN A 135 9.95 9.34 3.43
N ALA A 136 11.09 10.03 3.52
CA ALA A 136 11.50 11.07 2.58
C ALA A 136 11.54 10.58 1.11
N ARG A 137 11.89 9.30 0.90
CA ARG A 137 11.89 8.67 -0.42
C ARG A 137 10.48 8.57 -1.01
N ALA A 138 9.51 8.06 -0.24
CA ALA A 138 8.13 7.95 -0.71
C ALA A 138 7.51 9.33 -0.90
N ILE A 139 7.73 10.27 0.03
CA ILE A 139 7.28 11.66 -0.10
C ILE A 139 7.76 12.26 -1.42
N ARG A 140 9.08 12.15 -1.70
CA ARG A 140 9.64 12.66 -2.95
C ARG A 140 9.03 11.99 -4.18
N LEU A 141 8.79 10.68 -4.14
CA LEU A 141 8.11 9.95 -5.23
C LEU A 141 6.72 10.53 -5.48
N TYR A 142 5.91 10.71 -4.44
CA TYR A 142 4.54 11.22 -4.56
C TYR A 142 4.51 12.67 -5.05
N GLU A 143 5.30 13.56 -4.46
CA GLU A 143 5.38 14.97 -4.87
C GLU A 143 5.77 15.10 -6.34
N THR A 144 6.80 14.37 -6.77
CA THR A 144 7.25 14.36 -8.17
C THR A 144 6.37 13.55 -9.11
N SER A 145 5.31 12.92 -8.59
CA SER A 145 4.25 12.30 -9.39
C SER A 145 2.95 13.11 -9.37
N GLY A 146 2.96 14.30 -8.75
CA GLY A 146 1.85 15.25 -8.77
C GLY A 146 0.91 15.19 -7.56
N TYR A 147 1.20 14.34 -6.57
CA TYR A 147 0.46 14.31 -5.31
C TYR A 147 0.74 15.58 -4.52
N ARG A 148 -0.26 16.02 -3.75
CA ARG A 148 -0.17 17.18 -2.86
C ARG A 148 -0.68 16.79 -1.49
N VAL A 149 -0.13 17.41 -0.46
CA VAL A 149 -0.63 17.24 0.91
C VAL A 149 -2.03 17.82 0.98
N VAL A 150 -3.01 16.98 1.32
CA VAL A 150 -4.41 17.38 1.54
C VAL A 150 -4.80 17.39 3.01
N THR A 151 -4.14 16.57 3.84
CA THR A 151 -4.35 16.50 5.29
C THR A 151 -3.00 16.29 5.98
N GLN A 152 -2.82 16.88 7.17
CA GLN A 152 -1.66 16.65 8.03
C GLN A 152 -2.13 16.34 9.46
N GLN A 153 -1.55 15.31 10.07
CA GLN A 153 -1.77 14.97 11.48
C GLN A 153 -0.55 15.37 12.30
N MET A 154 -0.78 16.01 13.45
CA MET A 154 0.29 16.45 14.36
C MET A 154 -0.05 15.99 15.78
N ARG A 155 0.97 15.61 16.54
CA ARG A 155 0.85 15.21 17.94
C ARG A 155 1.93 15.91 18.76
N LYS A 156 1.59 16.39 19.96
CA LYS A 156 2.51 16.95 20.94
C LYS A 156 2.38 16.15 22.25
N SER A 157 3.50 15.72 22.82
CA SER A 157 3.52 15.18 24.18
C SER A 157 3.30 16.33 25.18
N LEU A 158 2.40 16.13 26.15
CA LEU A 158 2.06 17.13 27.17
C LEU A 158 2.72 16.87 28.53
N ALA A 159 3.59 15.87 28.61
CA ALA A 159 4.37 15.57 29.81
C ALA A 159 5.44 16.63 30.08
#